data_AF-A0A259KTE9-F1
#
_entry.id   AF-A0A259KTE9-F1
#
_cell.length_a   1.000
_cell.length_b   1.000
_cell.length_c   1.000
_cell.angle_alpha   90.00
_cell.angle_beta   90.00
_cell.angle_gamma   90.00
#
_symmetry.space_group_name_H-M   'P 1'
#
loop_
_entity.id
_entity.type
_entity.pdbx_description
1 polymer ?
#
loop_
_entity_poly.entity_id
_entity_poly.type
_entity_poly.pdbx_seq_one_letter_code
_entity_poly.pdbx_strand_id
1 'polypeptide(L)'
;MLPKYNYWLLALAAILLSRFVGMAIFPFSDTTEPRYAEIARLMVETGDWITPWFEPGVPFWGKPPLSFWSQAAAIKLFGLSEFALRLPSWLATIGMVYLTWRLALQLWGSHV
;
A
#
# COMPACT_ATOMS: atom_id res chain seq x y z
N MET A 1 -5.28 32.14 -14.75
CA MET A 1 -4.39 32.16 -13.56
C MET A 1 -4.95 31.19 -12.55
N LEU A 2 -4.31 30.05 -12.31
CA LEU A 2 -4.74 29.11 -11.28
C LEU A 2 -4.35 29.68 -9.89
N PRO A 3 -5.27 29.71 -8.90
CA PRO A 3 -4.97 30.26 -7.57
C PRO A 3 -3.79 29.51 -6.92
N LYS A 4 -2.98 30.19 -6.09
CA LYS A 4 -1.71 29.67 -5.52
C LYS A 4 -1.82 28.28 -4.85
N TYR A 5 -2.99 27.92 -4.32
CA TYR A 5 -3.24 26.58 -3.73
C TYR A 5 -3.18 25.43 -4.76
N ASN A 6 -3.41 25.72 -6.04
CA ASN A 6 -3.50 24.69 -7.06
C ASN A 6 -2.15 24.05 -7.36
N TYR A 7 -1.03 24.77 -7.24
CA TYR A 7 0.30 24.22 -7.54
C TYR A 7 0.72 23.13 -6.56
N TRP A 8 0.39 23.28 -5.27
CA TRP A 8 0.70 22.25 -4.26
C TRP A 8 -0.16 20.99 -4.43
N LEU A 9 -1.44 21.16 -4.78
CA LEU A 9 -2.32 20.03 -5.11
C LEU A 9 -1.84 19.30 -6.38
N LEU A 10 -1.42 20.05 -7.40
CA LEU A 10 -0.82 19.48 -8.61
C LEU A 10 0.48 18.74 -8.31
N ALA A 11 1.34 19.28 -7.45
CA ALA A 11 2.57 18.60 -7.03
C ALA A 11 2.29 17.30 -6.27
N LEU A 12 1.34 17.32 -5.34
CA LEU A 12 0.88 16.13 -4.63
C LEU A 12 0.30 15.09 -5.60
N ALA A 13 -0.56 15.52 -6.53
CA ALA A 13 -1.13 14.64 -7.54
C ALA A 13 -0.03 14.02 -8.42
N ALA A 14 0.97 14.80 -8.82
CA ALA A 14 2.12 14.32 -9.59
C ALA A 14 2.94 13.27 -8.82
N ILE A 15 3.16 13.46 -7.51
CA ILE A 15 3.85 12.48 -6.65
C ILE A 15 3.04 11.19 -6.51
N LEU A 16 1.74 11.29 -6.26
CA LEU A 16 0.88 10.11 -6.12
C LEU A 16 0.77 9.32 -7.43
N LEU A 17 0.66 10.04 -8.56
CA LEU A 17 0.61 9.45 -9.89
C LEU A 17 1.95 8.80 -10.28
N SER A 18 3.08 9.46 -10.00
CA SER A 18 4.39 8.88 -10.30
C SER A 18 4.62 7.59 -9.51
N ARG A 19 4.17 7.53 -8.25
CA ARG A 19 4.22 6.30 -7.46
C ARG A 19 3.30 5.22 -8.02
N PHE A 20 2.06 5.57 -8.38
CA PHE A 20 1.11 4.62 -8.97
C PHE A 20 1.64 3.99 -10.26
N VAL A 21 2.21 4.79 -11.15
CA VAL A 21 2.85 4.31 -12.39
C VAL A 21 4.09 3.48 -12.06
N GLY A 22 4.95 3.95 -11.15
CA GLY A 22 6.16 3.23 -10.76
C GLY A 22 5.90 1.86 -10.14
N MET A 23 4.78 1.67 -9.45
CA MET A 23 4.37 0.37 -8.89
C MET A 23 4.13 -0.72 -9.94
N ALA A 24 3.79 -0.33 -11.17
CA ALA A 24 3.55 -1.26 -12.27
C ALA A 24 4.82 -1.56 -13.10
N ILE A 25 5.80 -0.66 -13.09
CA ILE A 25 6.96 -0.71 -14.02
C ILE A 25 8.22 -1.20 -13.32
N PHE A 26 8.44 -0.83 -12.06
CA PHE A 26 9.68 -1.17 -11.37
C PHE A 26 9.58 -2.53 -10.66
N PRO A 27 10.60 -3.40 -10.82
CA PRO A 27 10.65 -4.66 -10.10
C PRO A 27 10.90 -4.42 -8.60
N PHE A 28 10.67 -5.44 -7.78
CA PHE A 28 11.11 -5.42 -6.39
C PHE A 28 12.60 -5.10 -6.29
N SER A 29 12.92 -4.06 -5.51
CA SER A 29 14.28 -3.51 -5.42
C SER A 29 14.99 -3.87 -4.12
N ASP A 30 14.29 -4.49 -3.16
CA ASP A 30 14.79 -4.84 -1.84
C ASP A 30 14.42 -6.27 -1.44
N THR A 31 14.79 -6.70 -0.22
CA THR A 31 14.46 -8.04 0.30
C THR A 31 13.20 -8.09 1.14
N THR A 32 12.57 -6.94 1.41
CA THR A 32 11.38 -6.84 2.26
C THR A 32 10.11 -6.97 1.43
N GLU A 33 10.00 -6.23 0.32
CA GLU A 33 8.81 -6.28 -0.55
C GLU A 33 8.55 -7.71 -1.08
N PRO A 34 9.54 -8.45 -1.64
CA PRO A 34 9.33 -9.82 -2.10
C PRO A 34 8.91 -10.79 -0.98
N ARG A 35 9.41 -10.57 0.24
CA ARG A 35 9.09 -11.44 1.37
C ARG A 35 7.62 -11.33 1.78
N TYR A 36 7.11 -10.11 1.85
CA TYR A 36 5.71 -9.89 2.19
C TYR A 36 4.79 -10.38 1.07
N ALA A 37 5.24 -10.19 -0.17
CA ALA A 37 4.59 -10.73 -1.35
C ALA A 37 4.49 -12.26 -1.31
N GLU A 38 5.57 -12.96 -0.96
CA GLU A 38 5.57 -14.41 -0.89
C GLU A 38 4.70 -14.95 0.24
N ILE A 39 4.75 -14.34 1.42
CA ILE A 39 3.85 -14.69 2.53
C ILE A 39 2.39 -14.53 2.08
N ALA A 40 2.05 -13.42 1.42
CA ALA A 40 0.69 -13.20 0.91
C ALA A 40 0.30 -14.21 -0.18
N ARG A 41 1.23 -14.56 -1.08
CA ARG A 41 1.04 -15.59 -2.12
C ARG A 41 0.75 -16.95 -1.50
N LEU A 42 1.53 -17.35 -0.49
CA LEU A 42 1.35 -18.59 0.26
C LEU A 42 0.02 -18.62 1.03
N MET A 43 -0.43 -17.50 1.61
CA MET A 43 -1.77 -17.42 2.23
C MET A 43 -2.90 -17.67 1.22
N VAL A 44 -2.75 -17.16 -0.01
CA VAL A 44 -3.73 -17.39 -1.08
C VAL A 44 -3.68 -18.83 -1.57
N GLU A 45 -2.48 -19.38 -1.78
CA GLU A 45 -2.25 -20.73 -2.28
C GLU A 45 -2.71 -21.81 -1.29
N THR A 46 -2.33 -21.67 -0.01
CA THR A 46 -2.65 -22.66 1.04
C THR A 46 -4.04 -22.50 1.63
N GLY A 47 -4.64 -21.31 1.52
CA GLY A 47 -5.88 -20.97 2.21
C GLY A 47 -5.72 -20.79 3.72
N ASP A 48 -4.49 -20.85 4.25
CA ASP A 48 -4.20 -20.53 5.65
C ASP A 48 -3.98 -19.02 5.80
N TRP A 49 -5.01 -18.34 6.32
CA TRP A 49 -4.97 -16.90 6.60
C TRP A 49 -4.54 -16.60 8.05
N ILE A 50 -4.24 -17.62 8.85
CA ILE A 50 -3.84 -17.46 10.24
C ILE A 50 -2.32 -17.45 10.34
N THR A 51 -1.67 -18.43 9.71
CA THR A 51 -0.21 -18.59 9.78
C THR A 51 0.47 -17.86 8.62
N PRO A 52 1.30 -16.83 8.87
CA PRO A 52 2.12 -16.23 7.84
C PRO A 52 3.31 -17.15 7.51
N TRP A 53 3.22 -17.94 6.45
CA TRP A 53 4.33 -18.82 6.03
C TRP A 53 5.41 -18.01 5.29
N PHE A 54 6.66 -18.04 5.78
CA PHE A 54 7.82 -17.52 5.03
C PHE A 54 8.16 -18.45 3.88
N GLU A 55 8.17 -19.75 4.19
CA GLU A 55 8.28 -20.88 3.28
C GLU A 55 7.36 -21.99 3.82
N PRO A 56 6.96 -22.99 3.01
CA PRO A 56 6.14 -24.11 3.49
C PRO A 56 6.74 -24.77 4.74
N GLY A 57 6.00 -24.73 5.86
CA GLY A 57 6.43 -25.29 7.14
C GLY A 57 7.28 -24.36 8.02
N VAL A 58 7.65 -23.16 7.55
CA VAL A 58 8.43 -22.17 8.32
C VAL A 58 7.60 -20.90 8.55
N PRO A 59 7.01 -20.70 9.74
CA PRO A 59 6.16 -19.55 10.00
C PRO A 59 6.95 -18.27 10.32
N PHE A 60 6.39 -17.11 9.95
CA PHE A 60 6.94 -15.78 10.16
C PHE A 60 6.16 -14.98 11.21
N TRP A 61 6.54 -15.11 12.48
CA TRP A 61 5.86 -14.42 13.60
C TRP A 61 6.36 -12.99 13.88
N GLY A 62 7.17 -12.43 12.98
CA GLY A 62 7.82 -11.14 13.22
C GLY A 62 6.90 -9.91 13.11
N LYS A 63 5.70 -10.06 12.54
CA LYS A 63 4.74 -8.97 12.29
C LYS A 63 3.29 -9.44 12.40
N PRO A 64 2.36 -8.56 12.81
CA PRO A 64 0.92 -8.81 12.72
C PRO A 64 0.47 -9.02 11.26
N PRO A 65 -0.63 -9.77 11.04
CA PRO A 65 -0.97 -10.30 9.71
C PRO A 65 -1.66 -9.29 8.78
N LEU A 66 -2.06 -8.12 9.26
CA LEU A 66 -2.87 -7.16 8.49
C LEU A 66 -2.26 -6.79 7.12
N SER A 67 -0.94 -6.59 7.07
CA SER A 67 -0.25 -6.30 5.80
C SER A 67 -0.36 -7.47 4.83
N PHE A 68 -0.13 -8.70 5.30
CA PHE A 68 -0.23 -9.91 4.48
C PHE A 68 -1.66 -10.15 4.00
N TRP A 69 -2.66 -9.98 4.88
CA TRP A 69 -4.08 -10.09 4.52
C TRP A 69 -4.48 -9.12 3.42
N SER A 70 -4.04 -7.86 3.53
CA SER A 70 -4.36 -6.84 2.54
C SER A 70 -3.76 -7.16 1.17
N GLN A 71 -2.53 -7.69 1.14
CA GLN A 71 -1.85 -8.13 -0.08
C GLN A 71 -2.50 -9.38 -0.65
N ALA A 72 -2.79 -10.39 0.18
CA ALA A 72 -3.47 -11.62 -0.22
C ALA A 72 -4.87 -11.33 -0.80
N ALA A 73 -5.60 -10.37 -0.23
CA ALA A 73 -6.87 -9.92 -0.75
C ALA A 73 -6.70 -9.24 -2.13
N ALA A 74 -5.67 -8.40 -2.30
CA ALA A 74 -5.37 -7.79 -3.59
C ALA A 74 -4.98 -8.84 -4.66
N ILE A 75 -4.21 -9.87 -4.30
CA ILE A 75 -3.91 -11.01 -5.18
C ILE A 75 -5.21 -11.71 -5.61
N LYS A 76 -6.14 -11.96 -4.68
CA LYS A 76 -7.44 -12.59 -5.01
C LYS A 76 -8.29 -11.75 -5.97
N LEU A 77 -8.22 -10.42 -5.87
CA LEU A 77 -9.05 -9.51 -6.68
C LEU A 77 -8.45 -9.17 -8.04
N PHE A 78 -7.11 -9.03 -8.11
CA PHE A 78 -6.43 -8.48 -9.29
C PHE A 78 -5.40 -9.45 -9.90
N GLY A 79 -5.21 -10.62 -9.32
CA GLY A 79 -4.18 -11.58 -9.70
C GLY A 79 -2.81 -11.28 -9.10
N LEU A 80 -1.90 -12.24 -9.20
CA LEU A 80 -0.53 -12.11 -8.70
C LEU A 80 0.27 -11.17 -9.61
N SER A 81 0.58 -9.98 -9.12
CA SER A 81 1.47 -9.02 -9.77
C SER A 81 2.08 -8.09 -8.72
N GLU A 82 3.24 -7.50 -9.03
CA GLU A 82 3.84 -6.51 -8.13
C GLU A 82 2.92 -5.30 -7.90
N PHE A 83 2.16 -4.91 -8.92
CA PHE A 83 1.16 -3.86 -8.80
C PHE A 83 0.09 -4.21 -7.77
N ALA A 84 -0.51 -5.40 -7.88
CA ALA A 84 -1.54 -5.85 -6.93
C ALA A 84 -1.01 -5.89 -5.49
N LEU A 85 0.23 -6.35 -5.31
CA LEU A 85 0.89 -6.42 -3.99
C LEU A 85 1.17 -5.04 -3.38
N ARG A 86 1.43 -4.01 -4.21
CA ARG A 86 1.67 -2.63 -3.76
C ARG A 86 0.39 -1.80 -3.63
N LEU A 87 -0.72 -2.24 -4.23
CA LEU A 87 -1.99 -1.51 -4.22
C LEU A 87 -2.52 -1.21 -2.80
N PRO A 88 -2.53 -2.15 -1.83
CA PRO A 88 -3.00 -1.85 -0.48
C PRO A 88 -2.20 -0.74 0.23
N SER A 89 -0.88 -0.73 0.09
CA SER A 89 -0.03 0.29 0.71
C SER A 89 -0.18 1.66 0.04
N TRP A 90 -0.43 1.69 -1.27
CA TRP A 90 -0.78 2.92 -1.99
C TRP A 90 -2.11 3.50 -1.51
N LEU A 91 -3.15 2.66 -1.36
CA LEU A 91 -4.45 3.08 -0.83
C LEU A 91 -4.34 3.59 0.62
N ALA A 92 -3.55 2.92 1.46
CA ALA A 92 -3.26 3.39 2.81
C ALA A 92 -2.57 4.77 2.80
N THR A 93 -1.66 5.01 1.85
CA THR A 93 -1.01 6.32 1.68
C THR A 93 -2.02 7.41 1.34
N ILE A 94 -2.97 7.16 0.43
CA ILE A 94 -4.06 8.10 0.12
C ILE A 94 -4.91 8.37 1.37
N GLY A 95 -5.28 7.32 2.11
CA GLY A 95 -6.02 7.44 3.35
C GLY A 95 -5.29 8.32 4.36
N MET A 96 -3.98 8.15 4.53
CA MET A 96 -3.14 8.96 5.42
C MET A 96 -3.10 10.43 5.00
N VAL A 97 -2.94 10.71 3.69
CA VAL A 97 -2.99 12.08 3.16
C VAL A 97 -4.34 12.73 3.46
N TYR A 98 -5.44 12.01 3.21
CA TYR A 98 -6.79 12.50 3.49
C TYR A 98 -7.02 12.77 4.97
N LEU A 99 -6.65 11.84 5.85
CA LEU A 99 -6.82 11.99 7.30
C LEU A 99 -5.97 13.14 7.85
N THR A 100 -4.75 13.31 7.35
CA THR A 100 -3.88 14.44 7.73
C THR A 100 -4.48 15.77 7.30
N TRP A 101 -5.01 15.85 6.07
CA TRP A 101 -5.73 17.03 5.59
C TRP A 101 -6.96 17.35 6.45
N ARG A 102 -7.76 16.33 6.77
CA ARG A 102 -8.94 16.47 7.65
C ARG A 102 -8.56 16.96 9.04
N LEU A 103 -7.48 16.43 9.61
CA LEU A 103 -6.97 16.86 10.91
C LEU A 103 -6.50 18.32 10.86
N ALA A 104 -5.78 18.72 9.81
CA ALA A 104 -5.35 20.11 9.65
C ALA A 104 -6.53 21.08 9.57
N LEU A 105 -7.60 20.72 8.84
CA LEU A 105 -8.83 21.52 8.80
C LEU A 105 -9.54 21.58 10.15
N GLN A 106 -9.51 20.53 10.95
CA GLN A 106 -10.12 20.54 12.29
C GLN A 106 -9.35 21.43 13.27
N LEU A 107 -8.02 21.44 13.18
CA LEU A 107 -7.15 22.20 14.11
C LEU A 107 -6.99 23.67 13.71
N TRP A 108 -6.97 23.98 12.41
CA TRP A 108 -6.68 25.33 11.91
C TRP A 108 -7.75 25.91 10.97
N GLY A 109 -8.74 25.12 10.55
CA GLY A 109 -9.78 25.58 9.64
C GLY A 109 -10.77 26.58 10.26
N SER A 110 -10.75 26.78 11.58
CA SER A 110 -11.48 27.86 12.26
C SER A 110 -10.76 29.21 12.23
N HIS A 111 -9.54 29.28 11.71
CA HIS A 111 -8.70 30.49 11.67
C HIS A 111 -8.50 31.06 10.25
N VAL A 112 -9.26 30.57 9.26
CA VAL A 112 -9.26 31.02 7.86
C VAL A 112 -10.64 31.50 7.46
#